data_AF-A0A8B3S1W4-F1
#
_entry.id   AF-A0A8B3S1W4-F1
#
_cell.length_a   1.000
_cell.length_b   1.000
_cell.length_c   1.000
_cell.angle_alpha   90.00
_cell.angle_beta   90.00
_cell.angle_gamma   90.00
#
_symmetry.space_group_name_H-M   'P 1'
#
loop_
_entity.id
_entity.type
_entity.pdbx_description
1 polymer ?
#
loop_
_entity_poly.entity_id
_entity_poly.type
_entity_poly.pdbx_seq_one_letter_code
_entity_poly.pdbx_strand_id
1 'polypeptide(L)'
;MSKRWEKKRWGKKYKDNRNWKEYNERLVQRGELYLSLEFVENWDLEIAKMNKNKRGAPFQYPKQFILWMAFIHIIFAMPYRHME
;
A
#
# COMPACT_ATOMS: atom_id res chain seq x y z
N MET A 1 -43.57 17.13 -2.21
CA MET A 1 -43.53 15.98 -3.14
C MET A 1 -43.01 16.45 -4.50
N SER A 2 -41.71 16.31 -4.77
CA SER A 2 -41.07 16.79 -6.01
C SER A 2 -41.10 15.69 -7.07
N LYS A 3 -41.73 15.97 -8.23
CA LYS A 3 -41.78 15.05 -9.38
C LYS A 3 -40.42 15.07 -10.09
N ARG A 4 -39.64 14.00 -9.92
CA ARG A 4 -38.39 13.76 -10.65
C ARG A 4 -38.73 13.39 -12.10
N TRP A 5 -38.36 14.25 -13.04
CA TRP A 5 -38.52 14.00 -14.47
C TRP A 5 -37.59 12.87 -14.92
N GLU A 6 -38.14 11.72 -15.32
CA GLU A 6 -37.37 10.65 -15.95
C GLU A 6 -36.99 11.04 -17.37
N LYS A 7 -35.70 11.36 -17.59
CA LYS A 7 -35.15 11.60 -18.92
C LYS A 7 -35.21 10.29 -19.72
N LYS A 8 -36.16 10.17 -20.65
CA LYS A 8 -36.23 9.03 -21.58
C LYS A 8 -35.00 9.04 -22.49
N ARG A 9 -34.17 8.01 -22.40
CA ARG A 9 -32.98 7.83 -23.25
C ARG A 9 -33.41 7.62 -24.70
N TRP A 10 -32.94 8.46 -25.63
CA TRP A 10 -33.18 8.30 -27.06
C TRP A 10 -32.36 7.12 -27.63
N GLY A 11 -32.98 6.29 -28.47
CA GLY A 11 -32.33 5.14 -29.13
C GLY A 11 -32.52 3.78 -28.43
N LYS A 12 -32.16 2.69 -29.12
CA LYS A 12 -32.23 1.33 -28.58
C LYS A 12 -31.34 1.20 -27.34
N LYS A 13 -31.87 0.59 -26.26
CA LYS A 13 -31.09 0.33 -25.04
C LYS A 13 -29.89 -0.54 -25.42
N TYR A 14 -28.68 -0.05 -25.12
CA TYR A 14 -27.47 -0.85 -25.28
C TYR A 14 -27.59 -2.11 -24.42
N LYS A 15 -27.50 -3.27 -25.06
CA LYS A 15 -27.44 -4.56 -24.38
C LYS A 15 -25.98 -4.93 -24.25
N ASP A 16 -25.47 -4.85 -23.02
CA ASP A 16 -24.13 -5.28 -22.72
C ASP A 16 -24.09 -6.81 -22.72
N ASN A 17 -23.30 -7.39 -23.63
CA ASN A 17 -23.12 -8.84 -23.75
C ASN A 17 -21.82 -9.31 -23.06
N ARG A 18 -21.10 -8.42 -22.37
CA ARG A 18 -19.87 -8.78 -21.67
C ARG A 18 -20.19 -9.56 -20.40
N ASN A 19 -19.45 -10.65 -20.18
CA ASN A 19 -19.45 -11.35 -18.91
C ASN A 19 -18.59 -10.59 -17.90
N TRP A 20 -19.19 -9.59 -17.25
CA TRP A 20 -18.51 -8.76 -16.26
C TRP A 20 -17.95 -9.54 -15.08
N LYS A 21 -18.57 -10.66 -14.72
CA LYS A 21 -18.12 -11.50 -13.61
C LYS A 21 -16.75 -12.12 -13.93
N GLU A 22 -16.66 -12.80 -15.07
CA GLU A 22 -15.43 -13.43 -15.54
C GLU A 22 -14.34 -12.40 -15.87
N TYR A 23 -14.71 -11.27 -16.50
CA TYR A 23 -13.76 -10.20 -16.79
C TYR A 23 -13.17 -9.60 -15.50
N ASN A 24 -14.00 -9.37 -14.48
CA ASN A 24 -13.52 -8.86 -13.20
C ASN A 24 -12.64 -9.87 -12.47
N GLU A 25 -12.99 -11.16 -12.48
CA GLU A 25 -12.18 -12.24 -11.88
C GLU A 25 -10.77 -12.31 -12.48
N ARG A 26 -10.63 -12.10 -13.80
CA ARG A 26 -9.32 -12.01 -14.48
C ARG A 26 -8.50 -10.77 -14.09
N LEU A 27 -9.15 -9.72 -13.58
CA LEU A 27 -8.52 -8.47 -13.16
C LEU A 27 -8.21 -8.41 -11.64
N VAL A 28 -8.37 -9.51 -10.90
CA VAL A 28 -8.19 -9.53 -9.44
C VAL A 28 -6.71 -9.47 -9.01
N GLN A 29 -5.73 -9.64 -9.90
CA GLN A 29 -4.32 -9.37 -9.57
C GLN A 29 -4.06 -7.86 -9.46
N ARG A 30 -4.21 -7.31 -8.25
CA ARG A 30 -4.10 -5.87 -7.96
C ARG A 30 -2.75 -5.43 -7.38
N GLY A 31 -1.67 -6.10 -7.76
CA GLY A 31 -0.30 -5.65 -7.46
C GLY A 31 0.56 -6.71 -6.82
N GLU A 32 1.78 -6.82 -7.32
CA GLU A 32 2.87 -7.57 -6.70
C GLU A 32 3.76 -6.58 -5.96
N LEU A 33 4.22 -6.96 -4.76
CA LEU A 33 5.10 -6.14 -3.94
C LEU A 33 6.37 -6.92 -3.63
N TYR A 34 7.52 -6.35 -3.97
CA TYR A 34 8.81 -6.89 -3.62
C TYR A 34 9.34 -6.13 -2.39
N LEU A 35 9.47 -6.86 -1.28
CA LEU A 35 10.02 -6.33 -0.04
C LEU A 35 11.43 -6.90 0.16
N SER A 36 12.41 -6.01 0.22
CA SER A 36 13.77 -6.41 0.60
C SER A 36 13.88 -6.51 2.12
N LEU A 37 14.51 -7.59 2.58
CA LEU A 37 14.90 -7.81 3.99
C LEU A 37 16.41 -7.69 4.19
N GLU A 38 17.12 -7.09 3.23
CA GLU A 38 18.58 -6.91 3.27
C GLU A 38 19.06 -6.13 4.52
N PHE A 39 18.21 -5.27 5.07
CA PHE A 39 18.52 -4.55 6.31
C PHE A 39 18.68 -5.45 7.53
N VAL A 40 18.14 -6.68 7.49
CA VAL A 40 18.30 -7.66 8.58
C VAL A 40 19.73 -8.14 8.66
N GLU A 41 20.35 -8.43 7.50
CA GLU A 41 21.75 -8.85 7.43
C GLU A 41 22.72 -7.69 7.71
N ASN A 42 22.35 -6.48 7.29
CA ASN A 42 23.17 -5.28 7.43
C ASN A 42 22.86 -4.43 8.67
N TRP A 43 22.08 -4.96 9.61
CA TRP A 43 21.53 -4.21 10.74
C TRP A 43 22.59 -3.42 11.51
N ASP A 44 23.61 -4.11 12.02
CA ASP A 44 24.66 -3.52 12.84
C ASP A 44 25.51 -2.50 12.06
N LEU A 45 25.76 -2.79 10.78
CA LEU A 45 26.54 -1.94 9.91
C LEU A 45 25.81 -0.62 9.60
N GLU A 46 24.49 -0.67 9.39
CA GLU A 46 23.69 0.52 9.17
C GLU A 46 23.57 1.36 10.45
N ILE A 47 23.35 0.73 11.60
CA ILE A 47 23.35 1.40 12.92
C ILE A 47 24.69 2.08 13.20
N ALA A 48 25.81 1.38 12.98
CA ALA A 48 27.14 1.93 13.17
C ALA A 48 27.39 3.14 12.27
N LYS A 49 26.96 3.08 11.01
CA LYS A 49 27.03 4.21 10.07
C LYS A 49 26.17 5.40 10.53
N MET A 50 24.94 5.16 10.96
CA MET A 50 24.02 6.21 11.41
C MET A 50 24.48 6.88 12.72
N ASN A 51 25.12 6.13 13.60
CA ASN A 51 25.65 6.63 14.86
C ASN A 51 27.05 7.22 14.75
N LYS A 52 27.70 7.12 13.59
CA LYS A 52 29.02 7.70 13.37
C LYS A 52 28.99 9.20 13.62
N ASN A 53 29.76 9.66 14.60
CA ASN A 53 29.84 11.06 15.04
C ASN A 53 28.54 11.66 15.59
N LYS A 54 27.53 10.84 15.89
CA LYS A 54 26.31 11.31 16.54
C LYS A 54 26.61 11.68 18.00
N ARG A 55 26.16 12.86 18.42
CA ARG A 55 26.18 13.28 19.83
C ARG A 55 24.81 13.02 20.46
N GLY A 56 24.80 12.52 21.70
CA GLY A 56 23.56 12.14 22.41
C GLY A 56 23.26 10.64 22.31
N ALA A 57 22.00 10.26 22.61
CA ALA A 57 21.59 8.86 22.61
C ALA A 57 21.74 8.22 21.21
N PRO A 58 22.34 7.02 21.09
CA PRO A 58 22.50 6.33 19.82
C PRO A 58 21.16 5.84 19.27
N PHE A 59 21.05 5.77 17.95
CA PHE A 59 19.98 5.06 17.27
C PHE A 59 20.08 3.56 17.53
N GLN A 60 18.92 2.92 17.72
CA GLN A 60 18.78 1.47 17.92
C GLN A 60 18.21 0.75 16.69
N TYR A 61 17.52 1.49 15.81
CA TYR A 61 16.86 0.95 14.63
C TYR A 61 17.48 1.51 13.34
N PRO A 62 17.77 0.64 12.35
CA PRO A 62 18.31 1.06 11.07
C PRO A 62 17.30 1.91 10.29
N LYS A 63 17.77 2.81 9.44
CA LYS A 63 16.91 3.66 8.62
C LYS A 63 16.11 2.80 7.63
N GLN A 64 16.71 1.77 7.04
CA GLN A 64 16.01 0.86 6.13
C GLN A 64 14.85 0.15 6.83
N PHE A 65 15.01 -0.29 8.07
CA PHE A 65 13.91 -0.87 8.87
C PHE A 65 12.76 0.12 9.06
N ILE A 66 13.05 1.37 9.43
CA ILE A 66 12.02 2.40 9.61
C ILE A 66 11.25 2.65 8.30
N LEU A 67 11.95 2.69 7.16
CA LEU A 67 11.32 2.83 5.85
C LEU A 67 10.46 1.61 5.49
N TRP A 68 10.92 0.40 5.82
CA TRP A 68 10.17 -0.83 5.63
C TRP A 68 8.86 -0.83 6.45
N MET A 69 8.93 -0.46 7.73
CA MET A 69 7.74 -0.33 8.59
C MET A 69 6.79 0.76 8.10
N ALA A 70 7.30 1.90 7.66
CA ALA A 70 6.48 2.96 7.07
C ALA A 70 5.76 2.48 5.80
N PHE A 71 6.40 1.67 4.98
CA PHE A 71 5.77 1.07 3.81
C PHE A 71 4.63 0.13 4.19
N ILE A 72 4.85 -0.75 5.18
CA ILE A 72 3.80 -1.64 5.71
C ILE A 72 2.62 -0.84 6.25
N HIS A 73 2.88 0.22 7.02
CA HIS A 73 1.85 1.13 7.53
C HIS A 73 0.99 1.72 6.42
N ILE A 74 1.61 2.24 5.36
CA ILE A 74 0.92 2.92 4.26
C ILE A 74 0.13 1.94 3.40
N ILE A 75 0.74 0.83 2.99
CA ILE A 75 0.13 -0.11 2.05
C ILE A 75 -0.98 -0.94 2.71
N PHE A 76 -0.75 -1.39 3.93
CA PHE A 76 -1.71 -2.23 4.65
C PHE A 76 -2.59 -1.44 5.63
N ALA A 77 -2.45 -0.11 5.67
CA ALA A 77 -3.15 0.77 6.60
C ALA A 77 -3.02 0.32 8.07
N MET A 78 -1.87 -0.27 8.44
CA MET A 78 -1.66 -0.89 9.74
C MET A 78 -1.49 0.19 10.83
N PRO A 79 -2.29 0.22 11.91
CA PRO A 79 -2.11 1.22 12.96
C PRO A 79 -0.74 1.15 13.65
N TYR A 80 -0.14 2.30 13.99
CA TYR A 80 1.18 2.36 14.66
C TYR A 80 1.26 1.52 15.93
N ARG A 81 0.16 1.43 16.69
CA ARG A 81 0.09 0.63 17.92
C ARG A 81 0.33 -0.87 17.71
N HIS A 82 0.09 -1.39 16.52
CA HIS A 82 0.36 -2.80 16.20
C HIS A 82 1.81 -3.03 15.74
N MET A 83 2.59 -1.96 15.57
CA MET A 83 3.97 -1.99 15.11
C MET A 83 4.99 -1.77 16.25
N GLU A 84 4.49 -1.52 17.47
CA GLU A 84 5.25 -1.41 18.73
C GLU A 84 5.39 -2.79 19.38
#